data_AF-A0A0K0G3J8-F1
#
_entry.id   AF-A0A0K0G3J8-F1
#
_cell.length_a   1.000
_cell.length_b   1.000
_cell.length_c   1.000
_cell.angle_alpha   90.00
_cell.angle_beta   90.00
_cell.angle_gamma   90.00
#
_symmetry.space_group_name_H-M   'P 1'
#
loop_
_entity.id
_entity.type
_entity.pdbx_description
1 polymer ?
#
loop_
_entity_poly.entity_id
_entity_poly.type
_entity_poly.pdbx_seq_one_letter_code
_entity_poly.pdbx_strand_id
1 'polypeptide(L)'
;MELPDPYLPGAVSLLDSLGKKVIVQLRDGRTLIGILSSIDQFANLVLDETTERIYVDKCYGDIPRGVFLIRGENVVLTGEIDESRKVELKEVDVTEILCMQQEKIEEKKAEFERRAKILAEKGHLIGEQQIRGSELMLEDTY
;
A
#
# COMPACT_ATOMS: atom_id res chain seq x y z
N MET A 1 0.64 -22.07 18.37
CA MET A 1 1.58 -21.55 17.38
C MET A 1 2.87 -21.30 18.14
N GLU A 2 3.92 -22.08 17.89
CA GLU A 2 5.22 -21.82 18.50
C GLU A 2 5.81 -20.57 17.85
N LEU A 3 6.27 -19.63 18.65
CA LEU A 3 6.96 -18.44 18.17
C LEU A 3 8.42 -18.81 17.87
N PRO A 4 9.06 -18.14 16.88
CA PRO A 4 10.48 -18.34 16.61
C PRO A 4 11.30 -18.06 17.88
N ASP A 5 12.33 -18.87 18.12
CA ASP A 5 13.31 -18.68 19.19
C ASP A 5 14.66 -18.27 18.57
N PRO A 6 15.15 -17.04 18.81
CA PRO A 6 14.59 -16.01 19.69
C PRO A 6 13.39 -15.25 19.11
N TYR A 7 12.42 -14.88 19.96
CA TYR A 7 11.32 -14.02 19.57
C TYR A 7 11.78 -12.56 19.52
N LEU A 8 11.76 -11.97 18.32
CA LEU A 8 12.16 -10.59 18.06
C LEU A 8 10.91 -9.70 17.92
N PRO A 9 10.56 -8.88 18.92
CA PRO A 9 9.37 -8.02 18.84
C PRO A 9 9.58 -6.78 17.96
N GLY A 10 8.48 -6.29 17.40
CA GLY A 10 8.44 -5.00 16.68
C GLY A 10 9.31 -4.99 15.43
N ALA A 11 10.02 -3.88 15.19
CA ALA A 11 10.90 -3.72 14.03
C ALA A 11 12.00 -4.79 13.94
N VAL A 12 12.42 -5.36 15.07
CA VAL A 12 13.47 -6.37 15.14
C VAL A 12 13.05 -7.68 14.44
N SER A 13 11.73 -7.94 14.32
CA SER A 13 11.21 -9.08 13.54
C SER A 13 11.57 -9.04 12.06
N LEU A 14 11.89 -7.85 11.53
CA LEU A 14 12.25 -7.67 10.12
C LEU A 14 13.74 -7.89 9.84
N LEU A 15 14.56 -8.17 10.87
CA LEU A 15 15.96 -8.54 10.66
C LEU A 15 16.09 -9.80 9.80
N ASP A 16 15.17 -10.74 9.97
CA ASP A 16 15.13 -11.98 9.17
C ASP A 16 14.74 -11.74 7.70
N SER A 17 14.21 -10.55 7.39
CA SER A 17 13.84 -10.12 6.05
C SER A 17 14.94 -9.32 5.34
N LEU A 18 16.07 -9.05 6.00
CA LEU A 18 17.20 -8.36 5.38
C LEU A 18 17.74 -9.13 4.18
N GLY A 19 17.98 -8.41 3.08
CA GLY A 19 18.40 -8.99 1.80
C GLY A 19 17.31 -9.75 1.05
N LYS A 20 16.09 -9.81 1.57
CA LYS A 20 14.96 -10.47 0.91
C LYS A 20 14.01 -9.45 0.28
N LYS A 21 13.22 -9.94 -0.67
CA LYS A 21 12.20 -9.15 -1.34
C LYS A 21 10.99 -8.98 -0.43
N VAL A 22 10.61 -7.73 -0.18
CA VAL A 22 9.49 -7.37 0.69
C VAL A 22 8.48 -6.51 -0.05
N ILE A 23 7.23 -6.61 0.37
CA ILE A 23 6.16 -5.68 0.02
C ILE A 23 5.95 -4.74 1.21
N VAL A 24 5.80 -3.44 0.95
CA VAL A 24 5.58 -2.41 1.96
C VAL A 24 4.36 -1.59 1.55
N GLN A 25 3.34 -1.56 2.42
CA GLN A 25 2.19 -0.68 2.27
C GLN A 25 2.45 0.62 3.02
N LEU A 26 2.25 1.74 2.34
CA LEU A 26 2.37 3.06 2.93
C LEU A 26 1.01 3.64 3.33
N ARG A 27 1.05 4.65 4.20
CA ARG A 27 -0.13 5.37 4.71
C ARG A 27 -0.89 6.13 3.61
N ASP A 28 -0.23 6.49 2.53
CA ASP A 28 -0.82 7.16 1.35
C ASP A 28 -1.36 6.16 0.32
N GLY A 29 -1.54 4.90 0.71
CA GLY A 29 -2.07 3.83 -0.14
C GLY A 29 -1.06 3.23 -1.13
N ARG A 30 0.16 3.76 -1.21
CA ARG A 30 1.15 3.24 -2.17
C ARG A 30 1.70 1.89 -1.74
N THR A 31 1.85 0.98 -2.69
CA THR A 31 2.53 -0.29 -2.51
C THR A 31 3.93 -0.22 -3.10
N LEU A 32 4.95 -0.47 -2.28
CA LEU A 32 6.34 -0.60 -2.73
C LEU A 32 6.79 -2.06 -2.62
N ILE A 33 7.51 -2.52 -3.63
CA ILE A 33 8.15 -3.83 -3.66
C ILE A 33 9.63 -3.61 -3.89
N GLY A 34 10.49 -4.19 -3.06
CA GLY A 34 11.95 -4.04 -3.21
C GLY A 34 12.70 -4.99 -2.29
N ILE A 35 14.02 -4.93 -2.34
CA ILE A 35 14.90 -5.72 -1.47
C ILE A 35 15.17 -4.92 -0.20
N LEU A 36 14.89 -5.48 0.98
CA LEU A 36 15.13 -4.81 2.24
C LEU A 36 16.63 -4.76 2.55
N SER A 37 17.27 -3.61 2.31
CA SER A 37 18.72 -3.44 2.48
C SER A 37 19.12 -3.02 3.87
N SER A 38 18.28 -2.22 4.54
CA SER A 38 18.55 -1.76 5.91
C SER A 38 17.26 -1.44 6.66
N ILE A 39 17.32 -1.59 7.98
CA ILE A 39 16.26 -1.24 8.91
C ILE A 39 16.87 -0.65 10.19
N ASP A 40 16.12 0.27 10.83
CA ASP A 40 16.41 0.71 12.19
C ASP A 40 15.30 0.36 13.20
N GLN A 41 15.55 0.66 14.47
CA GLN A 41 14.62 0.42 15.58
C GLN A 41 13.27 1.17 15.48
N PHE A 42 13.17 2.18 14.61
CA PHE A 42 11.94 2.93 14.35
C PHE A 42 11.20 2.43 13.10
N ALA A 43 11.65 1.31 12.52
CA ALA A 43 11.17 0.77 11.25
C ALA A 43 11.35 1.73 10.06
N ASN A 44 12.36 2.61 10.09
CA ASN A 44 12.81 3.26 8.86
C ASN A 44 13.46 2.20 7.97
N LEU A 45 13.05 2.14 6.70
CA LEU A 45 13.45 1.08 5.77
C LEU A 45 14.24 1.68 4.60
N VAL A 46 15.30 1.00 4.19
CA VAL A 46 15.95 1.23 2.90
C VAL A 46 15.63 0.06 2.00
N LEU A 47 14.96 0.34 0.89
CA LEU A 47 14.69 -0.63 -0.15
C LEU A 47 15.62 -0.39 -1.34
N ASP A 48 16.22 -1.46 -1.87
CA ASP A 48 16.94 -1.45 -3.14
C ASP A 48 16.07 -2.10 -4.23
N GLU A 49 16.38 -1.78 -5.49
CA GLU A 49 15.61 -2.24 -6.67
C GLU A 49 14.10 -2.06 -6.51
N THR A 50 13.70 -0.93 -5.91
CA THR A 50 12.31 -0.65 -5.54
C THR A 50 11.49 -0.36 -6.77
N THR A 51 10.31 -0.97 -6.79
CA THR A 51 9.24 -0.75 -7.75
C THR A 51 7.99 -0.37 -6.98
N GLU A 52 7.32 0.69 -7.42
CA GLU A 52 5.98 1.03 -6.94
C GLU A 52 4.96 0.28 -7.78
N ARG A 53 4.17 -0.58 -7.14
CA ARG A 53 3.13 -1.37 -7.81
C ARG A 53 1.78 -0.72 -7.58
N ILE A 54 1.07 -0.47 -8.67
CA ILE A 54 -0.29 0.05 -8.65
C ILE A 54 -1.23 -1.09 -9.02
N TYR A 55 -2.24 -1.33 -8.20
CA TYR A 55 -3.27 -2.33 -8.45
C TYR A 55 -4.58 -1.65 -8.85
N VAL A 56 -5.21 -2.13 -9.93
CA VAL A 56 -6.55 -1.70 -10.32
C VAL A 56 -7.35 -2.91 -10.78
N ASP A 57 -8.42 -3.23 -10.03
CA ASP A 57 -9.28 -4.39 -10.25
C ASP A 57 -8.49 -5.73 -10.32
N LYS A 58 -8.24 -6.25 -11.53
CA LYS A 58 -7.48 -7.50 -11.77
C LYS A 58 -6.17 -7.25 -12.50
N CYS A 59 -5.74 -6.00 -12.57
CA CYS A 59 -4.54 -5.57 -13.25
C CYS A 59 -3.53 -4.98 -12.24
N TYR A 60 -2.25 -5.07 -12.56
CA TYR A 60 -1.20 -4.33 -11.87
C TYR A 60 -0.23 -3.70 -12.86
N GLY A 61 0.41 -2.60 -12.47
CA GLY A 61 1.50 -1.99 -13.21
C GLY A 61 2.62 -1.54 -12.28
N ASP A 62 3.85 -1.62 -12.78
CA ASP A 62 5.07 -1.47 -12.00
C ASP A 62 5.87 -0.24 -12.45
N ILE A 63 6.14 0.68 -11.52
CA ILE A 63 6.92 1.90 -11.76
C ILE A 63 8.27 1.79 -11.06
N PRO A 64 9.41 1.75 -11.78
CA PRO A 64 10.72 1.64 -11.16
C PRO A 64 11.06 2.92 -10.39
N ARG A 65 11.51 2.75 -9.14
CA ARG A 65 11.96 3.82 -8.23
C ARG A 65 13.43 3.71 -7.86
N GLY A 66 14.03 2.53 -7.93
CA GLY A 66 15.44 2.30 -7.57
C GLY A 66 15.65 2.24 -6.06
N VAL A 67 16.59 3.00 -5.51
CA VAL A 67 16.81 3.03 -4.04
C VAL A 67 15.79 3.96 -3.38
N PHE A 68 15.09 3.46 -2.38
CA PHE A 68 14.02 4.20 -1.70
C PHE A 68 14.20 4.18 -0.18
N LEU A 69 14.22 5.36 0.45
CA LEU A 69 14.27 5.52 1.90
C LEU A 69 12.87 5.83 2.42
N ILE A 70 12.33 4.94 3.23
CA ILE A 70 10.99 5.03 3.82
C ILE A 70 11.12 5.38 5.30
N ARG A 71 10.36 6.38 5.73
CA ARG A 71 10.25 6.73 7.15
C ARG A 71 9.22 5.85 7.86
N GLY A 72 9.57 5.32 9.02
CA GLY A 72 8.84 4.25 9.69
C GLY A 72 7.41 4.59 10.09
N GLU A 73 7.09 5.86 10.40
CA GLU A 73 5.70 6.23 10.71
C GLU A 73 4.74 6.17 9.51
N ASN A 74 5.29 6.12 8.29
CA ASN A 74 4.50 5.98 7.06
C ASN A 74 4.29 4.52 6.67
N VAL A 75 4.98 3.57 7.31
CA VAL A 75 4.81 2.14 7.08
C VAL A 75 3.54 1.67 7.79
N VAL A 76 2.61 1.08 7.03
CA VAL A 76 1.39 0.46 7.57
C VAL A 76 1.64 -1.02 7.83
N LEU A 77 2.15 -1.73 6.83
CA LEU A 77 2.54 -3.13 6.93
C LEU A 77 3.74 -3.41 6.03
N THR A 78 4.48 -4.46 6.36
CA THR A 78 5.55 -5.00 5.53
C THR A 78 5.60 -6.52 5.70
N GLY A 79 5.97 -7.23 4.63
CA GLY A 79 6.08 -8.68 4.64
C GLY A 79 6.98 -9.18 3.52
N GLU A 80 7.61 -10.33 3.76
CA GLU A 80 8.38 -11.04 2.74
C GLU A 80 7.46 -11.54 1.62
N ILE A 81 7.89 -11.40 0.37
CA ILE A 81 7.16 -11.90 -0.79
C ILE A 81 7.60 -13.33 -1.09
N ASP A 82 6.65 -14.25 -1.09
CA ASP A 82 6.85 -15.62 -1.57
C ASP A 82 6.64 -15.67 -3.10
N GLU A 83 7.74 -15.74 -3.84
CA GLU A 83 7.72 -15.80 -5.32
C GLU A 83 7.16 -17.12 -5.86
N SER A 84 7.02 -18.16 -5.02
CA SER A 84 6.43 -19.43 -5.44
C SER A 84 4.91 -19.35 -5.64
N ARG A 85 4.26 -18.34 -5.05
CA ARG A 85 2.82 -18.18 -5.06
C ARG A 85 2.37 -17.42 -6.31
N LYS A 86 1.67 -18.11 -7.21
CA LYS A 86 1.09 -17.49 -8.41
C LYS A 86 -0.09 -16.60 -8.02
N VAL A 87 -0.07 -15.36 -8.49
CA VAL A 87 -1.17 -14.41 -8.34
C VAL A 87 -1.87 -14.25 -9.69
N GLU A 88 -3.19 -14.33 -9.71
CA GLU A 88 -4.01 -14.17 -10.91
C GLU A 88 -4.26 -12.69 -11.22
N LEU A 89 -3.19 -11.92 -11.46
CA LEU A 89 -3.28 -10.52 -11.89
C LEU A 89 -2.61 -10.33 -13.25
N LYS A 90 -3.17 -9.43 -14.07
CA LYS A 90 -2.64 -9.08 -15.38
C LYS A 90 -1.69 -7.89 -15.28
N GLU A 91 -0.46 -8.05 -15.73
CA GLU A 91 0.47 -6.93 -15.88
C GLU A 91 0.04 -6.04 -17.06
N VAL A 92 0.01 -4.73 -16.83
CA VAL A 92 -0.29 -3.71 -17.84
C VAL A 92 0.78 -2.63 -17.83
N ASP A 93 0.84 -1.84 -18.91
CA ASP A 93 1.79 -0.73 -19.01
C ASP A 93 1.51 0.36 -17.95
N VAL A 94 2.56 1.09 -17.57
CA VAL A 94 2.48 2.20 -16.62
C VAL A 94 1.44 3.24 -17.04
N THR A 95 1.36 3.54 -18.34
CA THR A 95 0.41 4.53 -18.86
C THR A 95 -1.03 4.02 -18.74
N GLU A 96 -1.25 2.74 -18.99
CA GLU A 96 -2.57 2.10 -18.91
C GLU A 96 -3.04 2.01 -17.46
N ILE A 97 -2.20 1.57 -16.52
CA ILE A 97 -2.59 1.46 -15.11
C ILE A 97 -2.91 2.82 -14.49
N LEU A 98 -2.14 3.87 -14.83
CA LEU A 98 -2.39 5.23 -14.33
C LEU A 98 -3.71 5.79 -14.85
N CYS A 99 -4.06 5.49 -16.11
CA CYS A 99 -5.34 5.86 -16.68
C CYS A 99 -6.50 5.16 -15.95
N MET A 100 -6.40 3.84 -15.77
CA MET A 100 -7.40 3.06 -15.04
C MET A 100 -7.56 3.52 -13.58
N GLN A 101 -6.45 3.86 -12.93
CA GLN A 101 -6.43 4.39 -11.57
C GLN A 101 -7.19 5.72 -11.49
N GLN A 102 -6.92 6.64 -12.41
CA GLN A 102 -7.58 7.95 -12.44
C GLN A 102 -9.09 7.82 -12.66
N GLU A 103 -9.52 6.96 -13.59
CA GLU A 103 -10.95 6.70 -13.83
C GLU A 103 -11.65 6.15 -12.58
N LYS A 104 -11.01 5.23 -11.85
CA LYS A 104 -11.56 4.66 -10.61
C LYS A 104 -11.66 5.69 -9.49
N ILE A 105 -10.67 6.57 -9.36
CA ILE A 105 -10.70 7.66 -8.38
C ILE A 105 -11.87 8.59 -8.67
N GLU A 106 -12.08 8.95 -9.93
CA GLU A 106 -13.20 9.81 -10.35
C GLU A 106 -14.56 9.16 -10.13
N GLU A 107 -14.73 7.88 -10.48
CA GLU A 107 -15.96 7.12 -10.24
C GLU A 107 -16.31 7.08 -8.75
N LYS A 108 -15.33 6.74 -7.91
CA LYS A 108 -15.47 6.68 -6.45
C LYS A 108 -15.79 8.04 -5.85
N LYS A 109 -15.16 9.11 -6.36
CA LYS A 109 -15.45 10.48 -5.91
C LYS A 109 -16.89 10.86 -6.24
N ALA A 110 -17.37 10.57 -7.45
CA ALA A 110 -18.75 10.82 -7.83
C ALA A 110 -19.76 10.01 -6.99
N GLU A 111 -19.45 8.74 -6.71
CA GLU A 111 -20.26 7.90 -5.82
C GLU A 111 -20.29 8.46 -4.39
N PHE A 112 -19.13 8.87 -3.88
CA PHE A 112 -19.00 9.47 -2.56
C PHE A 112 -19.81 10.76 -2.44
N GLU A 113 -19.70 11.68 -3.41
CA GLU A 113 -20.47 12.92 -3.43
C GLU A 113 -21.99 12.63 -3.45
N ARG A 114 -22.42 11.64 -4.24
CA ARG A 114 -23.82 11.20 -4.28
C ARG A 114 -24.27 10.65 -2.94
N ARG A 115 -23.47 9.79 -2.31
CA ARG A 115 -23.77 9.18 -1.01
C ARG A 115 -23.79 10.23 0.10
N ALA A 116 -22.85 11.18 0.08
CA ALA A 116 -22.76 12.28 1.02
C ALA A 116 -24.00 13.17 0.96
N LYS A 117 -24.49 13.49 -0.24
CA LYS A 117 -25.72 14.26 -0.42
C LYS A 117 -26.95 13.56 0.19
N ILE A 118 -27.10 12.26 -0.06
CA ILE A 118 -28.21 11.45 0.50
C ILE A 118 -28.15 11.40 2.03
N LEU A 119 -26.94 11.27 2.60
CA LEU A 119 -26.75 11.23 4.05
C LEU A 119 -27.03 12.59 4.70
N ALA A 120 -26.63 13.69 4.05
CA ALA A 120 -26.93 15.04 4.49
C ALA A 120 -28.44 15.32 4.48
N GLU A 121 -29.17 14.88 3.45
CA GLU A 121 -30.64 14.96 3.38
C GLU A 121 -31.32 14.17 4.51
N LYS A 122 -30.68 13.10 5.01
CA LYS A 122 -31.13 12.30 6.17
C LYS A 122 -30.65 12.83 7.51
N GLY A 123 -30.07 14.04 7.56
CA GLY A 123 -29.63 14.70 8.79
C GLY A 123 -28.36 14.12 9.42
N HIS A 124 -27.60 13.29 8.70
CA HIS A 124 -26.31 12.78 9.17
C HIS A 124 -25.20 13.74 8.73
N LEU A 125 -24.49 14.32 9.70
CA LEU A 125 -23.28 15.11 9.44
C LEU A 125 -22.10 14.15 9.28
N ILE A 126 -21.49 14.16 8.09
CA ILE A 126 -20.24 13.44 7.86
C ILE A 126 -19.12 14.35 8.35
N GLY A 127 -18.49 14.01 9.47
CA GLY A 127 -17.37 14.79 10.01
C GLY A 127 -16.18 14.77 9.05
N GLU A 128 -15.41 15.86 8.96
CA GLU A 128 -14.24 15.98 8.08
C GLU A 128 -13.23 14.83 8.25
N GLN A 129 -13.10 14.27 9.46
CA GLN A 129 -12.26 13.10 9.73
C GLN A 129 -12.77 11.82 9.03
N GLN A 130 -14.08 11.66 8.88
CA GLN A 130 -14.67 10.51 8.20
C GLN A 130 -14.61 10.67 6.69
N ILE A 131 -14.63 11.91 6.18
CA ILE A 131 -14.36 12.24 4.77
C ILE A 131 -12.91 11.87 4.43
N ARG A 132 -11.95 12.30 5.25
CA ARG A 132 -10.52 12.01 5.07
C ARG A 132 -10.18 10.53 5.24
N GLY A 133 -10.82 9.85 6.21
CA GLY A 133 -10.70 8.41 6.40
C GLY A 133 -11.34 7.62 5.26
N SER A 134 -12.42 8.13 4.65
CA SER A 134 -12.99 7.51 3.44
C SER A 134 -12.17 7.78 2.20
N GLU A 135 -11.54 8.96 2.05
CA GLU A 135 -10.56 9.26 1.00
C GLU A 135 -9.35 8.32 1.09
N LEU A 136 -8.83 8.09 2.31
CA LEU A 136 -7.85 7.04 2.56
C LEU A 136 -8.40 5.64 2.25
N MET A 137 -9.68 5.33 2.53
CA MET A 137 -10.26 4.03 2.15
C MET A 137 -10.47 3.87 0.64
N LEU A 138 -10.59 4.99 -0.10
CA LEU A 138 -10.57 4.98 -1.56
C LEU A 138 -9.15 4.70 -2.08
N GLU A 139 -8.11 5.10 -1.33
CA GLU A 139 -6.71 4.70 -1.49
C GLU A 139 -6.49 3.25 -0.98
N ASP A 140 -7.16 2.75 0.05
CA ASP A 140 -6.98 1.38 0.58
C ASP A 140 -7.62 0.29 -0.31
N THR A 141 -7.98 0.62 -1.55
CA THR A 141 -8.44 -0.36 -2.55
C THR A 141 -7.35 -0.74 -3.56
N TYR A 142 -6.09 -0.39 -3.27
CA TYR A 142 -4.90 -0.95 -3.92
C TYR A 142 -4.55 -2.31 -3.30
#